data_AF-X1AVI4-F1
#
_entry.id   AF-X1AVI4-F1
#
_cell.length_a   1.000
_cell.length_b   1.000
_cell.length_c   1.000
_cell.angle_alpha   90.00
_cell.angle_beta   90.00
_cell.angle_gamma   90.00
#
_symmetry.space_group_name_H-M   'P 1'
#
loop_
_entity.id
_entity.type
_entity.pdbx_description
1 polymer ?
#
loop_
_entity_poly.entity_id
_entity_poly.type
_entity_poly.pdbx_seq_one_letter_code
_entity_poly.pdbx_strand_id
1 'polypeptide(L)'
;MLSGASIGNLFLGGMAPGILIGLALMAYIAYIARKRNYPKGKRYPLRQFIKITIKAFPALLTPVILLGGIYSGIVTPTEAGALAGFYAVIIYCFYGPSILPLFFSSSYLAIYPFHILSEIHTPWV
;
A
#
# COMPACT_ATOMS: atom_id res chain seq x y z
N MET A 1 -13.91 11.75 -23.28
CA MET A 1 -15.26 12.02 -22.72
C MET A 1 -16.32 11.03 -23.24
N LEU A 2 -15.94 9.82 -23.71
CA LEU A 2 -16.90 8.90 -24.37
C LEU A 2 -17.99 8.30 -23.47
N SER A 3 -17.86 8.30 -22.15
CA SER A 3 -18.85 7.69 -21.24
C SER A 3 -19.75 8.68 -20.49
N GLY A 4 -19.51 10.00 -20.60
CA GLY A 4 -20.23 11.01 -19.81
C GLY A 4 -20.06 10.90 -18.27
N ALA A 5 -19.37 9.87 -17.78
CA ALA A 5 -19.23 9.61 -16.35
C ALA A 5 -18.17 10.54 -15.73
N SER A 6 -18.52 11.14 -14.60
CA SER A 6 -17.56 11.89 -13.78
C SER A 6 -16.48 10.95 -13.25
N ILE A 7 -15.24 11.44 -13.23
CA ILE A 7 -14.07 10.73 -12.69
C ILE A 7 -14.31 10.31 -11.23
N GLY A 8 -14.99 11.14 -10.44
CA GLY A 8 -15.35 10.80 -9.05
C GLY A 8 -16.25 9.56 -8.94
N ASN A 9 -17.18 9.38 -9.89
CA ASN A 9 -18.06 8.20 -9.91
C ASN A 9 -17.30 6.93 -10.29
N LEU A 10 -16.28 7.05 -11.16
CA LEU A 10 -15.41 5.92 -11.50
C LEU A 10 -14.58 5.48 -10.28
N PHE A 11 -14.11 6.41 -9.45
CA PHE A 11 -13.42 6.08 -8.20
C PHE A 11 -14.32 5.40 -7.17
N LEU A 12 -15.56 5.86 -7.02
CA LEU A 12 -16.56 5.18 -6.16
C LEU A 12 -16.88 3.78 -6.67
N GLY A 13 -17.08 3.63 -7.99
CA GLY A 13 -17.32 2.33 -8.61
C GLY A 13 -16.18 1.34 -8.42
N GLY A 14 -14.93 1.81 -8.38
CA GLY A 14 -13.74 1.00 -8.12
C GLY A 14 -13.48 0.67 -6.65
N MET A 15 -14.03 1.45 -5.71
CA MET A 15 -13.79 1.26 -4.28
C MET A 15 -14.34 -0.07 -3.76
N ALA A 16 -15.59 -0.41 -4.12
CA ALA A 16 -16.22 -1.66 -3.72
C ALA A 16 -15.46 -2.92 -4.18
N PRO A 17 -15.13 -3.11 -5.48
CA PRO A 17 -14.34 -4.26 -5.91
C PRO A 17 -12.90 -4.22 -5.35
N GLY A 18 -12.31 -3.04 -5.17
CA GLY A 18 -10.97 -2.89 -4.58
C GLY A 18 -10.90 -3.40 -3.14
N ILE A 19 -11.87 -3.03 -2.30
CA ILE A 19 -11.95 -3.52 -0.91
C ILE A 19 -12.21 -5.02 -0.89
N LEU A 20 -13.11 -5.51 -1.74
CA LEU A 20 -13.45 -6.93 -1.82
C LEU A 20 -12.22 -7.79 -2.18
N ILE A 21 -11.48 -7.41 -3.22
CA ILE A 21 -10.26 -8.11 -3.63
C ILE A 21 -9.18 -7.99 -2.55
N GLY A 22 -9.03 -6.81 -1.93
CA GLY A 22 -8.07 -6.59 -0.84
C GLY A 22 -8.32 -7.53 0.34
N LEU A 23 -9.57 -7.64 0.80
CA LEU A 23 -9.95 -8.54 1.89
C LEU A 23 -9.79 -10.02 1.49
N ALA A 24 -10.16 -10.38 0.26
CA ALA A 24 -9.99 -11.74 -0.25
C ALA A 24 -8.51 -12.15 -0.26
N LEU A 25 -7.62 -11.26 -0.71
CA LEU A 25 -6.17 -11.47 -0.69
C LEU A 25 -5.62 -11.56 0.73
N MET A 26 -6.04 -10.68 1.64
CA MET A 26 -5.63 -10.73 3.05
C MET A 26 -6.01 -12.07 3.68
N ALA A 27 -7.24 -12.55 3.45
CA ALA A 27 -7.71 -13.83 3.94
C ALA A 27 -6.91 -15.00 3.34
N TYR A 28 -6.70 -14.98 2.02
CA TYR A 28 -5.93 -16.01 1.32
C TYR A 28 -4.48 -16.10 1.82
N ILE A 29 -3.80 -14.96 1.96
CA ILE A 29 -2.43 -14.89 2.49
C ILE A 29 -2.38 -15.40 3.94
N ALA A 30 -3.34 -15.02 4.78
CA ALA A 30 -3.41 -15.50 6.16
C ALA A 30 -3.62 -17.02 6.22
N TYR A 31 -4.43 -17.58 5.32
CA TYR A 31 -4.64 -19.02 5.21
C TYR A 31 -3.37 -19.74 4.75
N ILE A 32 -2.74 -19.30 3.66
CA ILE A 32 -1.57 -19.97 3.10
C ILE A 32 -0.35 -19.89 4.02
N ALA A 33 -0.16 -18.76 4.72
CA ALA A 33 0.93 -18.59 5.68
C ALA A 33 0.79 -19.53 6.88
N ARG A 34 -0.46 -19.78 7.33
CA ARG A 34 -0.76 -20.78 8.38
C ARG A 34 -0.57 -22.20 7.84
N LYS A 35 -1.05 -22.51 6.64
CA LYS A 35 -0.96 -23.84 6.03
C LYS A 35 0.49 -24.25 5.75
N ARG A 36 1.33 -23.30 5.29
CA ARG A 36 2.75 -23.54 4.93
C ARG A 36 3.74 -23.22 6.06
N ASN A 37 3.24 -22.89 7.26
CA ASN A 37 4.06 -22.56 8.44
C ASN A 37 5.19 -21.56 8.15
N TYR A 38 4.85 -20.43 7.51
CA TYR A 38 5.84 -19.39 7.26
C TYR A 38 6.41 -18.79 8.55
N PRO A 39 7.70 -18.42 8.57
CA PRO A 39 8.34 -17.85 9.74
C PRO A 39 7.62 -16.57 10.17
N LYS A 40 7.23 -16.50 11.44
CA LYS A 40 6.52 -15.35 12.00
C LYS A 40 7.54 -14.29 12.40
N GLY A 41 7.31 -13.04 11.99
CA GLY A 41 8.09 -11.89 12.46
C GLY A 41 7.96 -11.67 13.97
N LYS A 42 8.82 -10.82 14.54
CA LYS A 42 8.72 -10.42 15.95
C LYS A 42 7.35 -9.81 16.21
N ARG A 43 6.66 -10.28 17.26
CA ARG A 43 5.41 -9.66 17.72
C ARG A 43 5.74 -8.33 18.38
N TYR A 44 5.15 -7.25 17.87
CA TYR A 44 5.28 -5.94 18.49
C TYR A 44 4.25 -5.76 19.61
N PRO A 45 4.64 -5.20 20.77
CA PRO A 45 3.68 -4.84 21.82
C PRO A 45 2.72 -3.75 21.32
N LEU A 46 1.49 -3.74 21.85
CA LEU A 46 0.41 -2.83 21.41
C LEU A 46 0.83 -1.35 21.45
N ARG A 47 1.63 -0.95 22.45
CA ARG A 47 2.19 0.41 22.55
C ARG A 47 3.08 0.77 21.36
N GLN A 48 3.89 -0.17 20.90
CA GLN A 48 4.76 0.04 19.75
C GLN A 48 3.97 0.04 18.44
N PHE A 49 2.94 -0.80 18.33
CA PHE A 49 2.01 -0.78 17.20
C PHE A 49 1.38 0.61 17.03
N ILE A 50 0.79 1.18 18.09
CA ILE A 50 0.17 2.51 18.05
C ILE A 50 1.21 3.58 17.65
N LYS A 51 2.41 3.53 18.23
CA LYS A 51 3.49 4.48 17.90
C LYS A 51 3.86 4.41 16.41
N ILE A 52 3.93 3.22 15.83
CA ILE A 52 4.21 3.00 14.41
C ILE A 52 3.04 3.51 13.55
N THR A 53 1.80 3.21 13.94
CA THR A 53 0.60 3.68 13.25
C THR A 53 0.54 5.21 13.20
N ILE A 54 0.79 5.90 14.31
CA ILE A 54 0.84 7.36 14.36
C ILE A 54 1.97 7.90 13.47
N LYS A 55 3.13 7.24 13.45
CA LYS A 55 4.23 7.64 12.57
C LYS A 55 3.89 7.46 11.08
N ALA A 56 3.09 6.45 10.73
CA ALA A 56 2.64 6.19 9.37
C ALA A 56 1.39 7.01 8.97
N PHE A 57 0.69 7.59 9.94
CA PHE A 57 -0.57 8.31 9.74
C PHE A 57 -0.49 9.44 8.70
N PRO A 58 0.57 10.29 8.69
CA PRO A 58 0.68 11.34 7.67
C PRO A 58 0.69 10.79 6.24
N ALA A 59 1.35 9.66 5.98
CA ALA A 59 1.33 9.06 4.65
C ALA A 59 -0.08 8.59 4.24
N LEU A 60 -0.86 8.10 5.20
CA LEU A 60 -2.24 7.65 5.00
C LEU A 60 -3.22 8.80 4.67
N LEU A 61 -2.85 10.06 4.96
CA LEU A 61 -3.69 11.21 4.61
C LEU A 61 -3.69 11.52 3.11
N THR A 62 -2.71 11.03 2.35
CA THR A 62 -2.62 11.27 0.90
C THR A 62 -3.89 10.86 0.14
N PRO A 63 -4.42 9.61 0.27
CA PRO A 63 -5.69 9.24 -0.35
C PRO A 63 -6.89 10.01 0.23
N VAL A 64 -6.83 10.45 1.49
CA VAL A 64 -7.90 11.26 2.11
C VAL A 64 -7.94 12.66 1.50
N ILE A 65 -6.79 13.29 1.26
CA ILE A 65 -6.70 14.59 0.58
C ILE A 65 -7.20 14.47 -0.86
N LEU A 66 -6.79 13.41 -1.56
CA LEU A 66 -7.22 13.15 -2.94
C LEU A 66 -8.74 12.91 -3.04
N LEU A 67 -9.25 11.92 -2.30
CA LEU A 67 -10.67 11.55 -2.37
C LEU A 67 -11.56 12.62 -1.72
N GLY A 68 -11.12 13.19 -0.60
CA GLY A 68 -11.83 14.26 0.09
C GLY A 68 -11.93 15.51 -0.77
N GLY A 69 -10.86 15.89 -1.48
CA GLY A 69 -10.88 17.01 -2.42
C GLY A 69 -11.86 16.80 -3.58
N ILE A 70 -11.88 15.59 -4.15
CA ILE A 70 -12.80 15.23 -5.25
C ILE A 70 -14.26 15.20 -4.77
N TYR A 71 -14.54 14.53 -3.65
CA TYR A 71 -15.91 14.29 -3.19
C TYR A 71 -16.55 15.50 -2.53
N SER A 72 -15.76 16.38 -1.89
CA SER A 72 -16.25 17.65 -1.36
C SER A 72 -16.61 18.66 -2.46
N GLY A 73 -16.17 18.43 -3.70
CA GLY A 73 -16.37 19.35 -4.82
C GLY A 73 -15.55 20.63 -4.71
N ILE A 74 -14.62 20.73 -3.74
CA ILE A 74 -13.77 21.90 -3.56
C ILE A 74 -12.75 22.03 -4.71
N VAL A 75 -12.23 20.90 -5.20
CA VAL A 75 -11.22 20.85 -6.26
C VAL A 75 -11.61 19.84 -7.34
N THR A 76 -11.17 20.11 -8.57
CA THR A 76 -11.35 19.17 -9.68
C THR A 76 -10.44 17.94 -9.50
N PRO A 77 -10.74 16.79 -10.15
CA PRO A 77 -9.91 15.59 -10.05
C PRO A 77 -8.44 15.82 -10.43
N THR A 78 -8.18 16.70 -11.38
CA THR A 78 -6.83 17.10 -11.81
C THR A 78 -6.10 17.90 -10.74
N GLU A 79 -6.76 18.86 -10.10
CA GLU A 79 -6.18 19.66 -9.00
C GLU A 79 -6.00 18.83 -7.73
N ALA A 80 -6.94 17.93 -7.42
CA ALA A 80 -6.83 16.99 -6.31
C ALA A 80 -5.58 16.09 -6.47
N GLY A 81 -5.31 15.63 -7.69
CA GLY A 81 -4.11 14.87 -8.02
C GLY A 81 -2.82 15.68 -7.78
N ALA A 82 -2.79 16.94 -8.22
CA ALA A 82 -1.65 17.83 -7.97
C ALA A 82 -1.42 18.08 -6.47
N LEU A 83 -2.47 18.33 -5.70
CA LEU A 83 -2.38 18.54 -4.24
C LEU A 83 -1.92 17.29 -3.51
N ALA A 84 -2.47 16.12 -3.84
CA ALA A 84 -2.07 14.84 -3.25
C ALA A 84 -0.61 14.49 -3.61
N GLY A 85 -0.19 14.73 -4.85
CA GLY A 85 1.19 14.53 -5.28
C GLY A 85 2.16 15.46 -4.55
N PHE A 86 1.83 16.74 -4.42
CA PHE A 86 2.61 17.71 -3.67
C PHE A 86 2.72 17.31 -2.19
N TYR A 87 1.61 16.88 -1.57
CA TYR A 87 1.60 16.37 -0.21
C TYR A 87 2.48 15.11 -0.06
N ALA A 88 2.43 14.18 -1.01
CA ALA A 88 3.28 12.99 -1.01
C ALA A 88 4.78 13.35 -1.06
N VAL A 89 5.16 14.36 -1.86
CA VAL A 89 6.54 14.87 -1.91
C VAL A 89 6.96 15.47 -0.57
N ILE A 90 6.09 16.24 0.08
CA ILE A 90 6.36 16.76 1.43
C ILE A 90 6.62 15.61 2.40
N ILE A 91 5.70 14.64 2.47
CA ILE A 91 5.85 13.48 3.38
C ILE A 91 7.13 12.70 3.07
N TYR A 92 7.45 12.51 1.78
CA TYR A 92 8.70 11.87 1.38
C TYR A 92 9.92 12.65 1.88
N CYS A 93 9.95 13.97 1.78
CA CYS A 93 11.08 14.76 2.26
C CYS A 93 11.31 14.59 3.78
N PHE A 94 10.24 14.52 4.57
CA PHE A 94 10.34 14.38 6.03
C PHE A 94 10.56 12.93 6.52
N TYR A 95 10.01 11.93 5.84
CA TYR A 95 10.00 10.53 6.31
C TYR A 95 10.73 9.54 5.38
N GLY A 96 10.84 9.86 4.10
CA GLY A 96 11.40 9.02 3.04
C GLY A 96 12.87 8.66 3.25
N PRO A 97 13.80 9.60 3.51
CA PRO A 97 15.22 9.30 3.69
C PRO A 97 15.51 8.23 4.75
N SER A 98 14.68 8.16 5.80
CA SER A 98 14.81 7.16 6.86
C SER A 98 14.15 5.82 6.53
N ILE A 99 13.15 5.80 5.65
CA ILE A 99 12.34 4.61 5.33
C ILE A 99 12.85 3.87 4.10
N LEU A 100 13.35 4.58 3.08
CA LEU A 100 13.82 4.01 1.82
C LEU A 100 14.85 2.88 1.99
N PRO A 101 15.99 3.07 2.67
CA PRO A 101 16.97 2.00 2.82
C PRO A 101 16.38 0.78 3.54
N LEU A 102 15.51 1.01 4.52
CA LEU A 102 14.86 -0.03 5.31
C LEU A 102 13.85 -0.84 4.48
N PHE A 103 13.12 -0.17 3.59
CA PHE A 103 12.20 -0.79 2.65
C PHE A 103 12.93 -1.64 1.60
N PHE A 104 14.00 -1.09 1.00
CA PHE A 104 14.83 -1.84 0.05
C PHE A 104 15.45 -3.07 0.71
N SER A 105 16.11 -2.93 1.87
CA SER A 105 16.69 -4.07 2.57
C SER A 105 15.66 -5.15 2.93
N SER A 106 14.46 -4.77 3.38
CA SER A 106 13.39 -5.73 3.69
C SER A 106 12.86 -6.44 2.43
N SER A 107 12.71 -5.70 1.33
CA SER A 107 12.21 -6.23 0.06
C SER A 107 13.24 -7.17 -0.58
N TYR A 108 14.52 -6.80 -0.59
CA TYR A 108 15.61 -7.66 -1.02
C TYR A 108 15.62 -8.98 -0.24
N LEU A 109 15.58 -8.93 1.09
CA LEU A 109 15.59 -10.13 1.95
C LEU A 109 14.36 -11.03 1.75
N ALA A 110 13.21 -10.47 1.38
CA ALA A 110 12.03 -11.26 1.05
C ALA A 110 12.15 -12.00 -0.30
N ILE A 111 12.89 -11.43 -1.25
CA ILE A 111 13.09 -11.98 -2.60
C ILE A 111 14.28 -12.96 -2.64
N TYR A 112 15.35 -12.71 -1.89
CA TYR A 112 16.54 -13.56 -1.83
C TYR A 112 16.29 -15.07 -1.66
N PRO A 113 15.45 -15.54 -0.73
CA PRO A 113 15.19 -16.97 -0.59
C PRO A 113 14.43 -17.53 -1.80
N PHE A 114 13.67 -16.71 -2.52
CA PHE A 114 13.00 -17.12 -3.76
C PHE A 114 13.99 -17.26 -4.92
N HIS A 115 14.99 -16.38 -4.99
CA HIS A 115 16.05 -16.43 -6.01
C HIS A 115 16.95 -17.67 -5.86
N ILE A 116 17.32 -18.03 -4.62
CA ILE A 116 18.11 -19.23 -4.33
C ILE A 116 17.31 -20.51 -4.60
N LEU A 117 16.00 -20.51 -4.34
CA LEU A 117 15.15 -21.68 -4.61
C LEU A 117 14.87 -21.88 -6.12
N SER A 118 14.89 -20.82 -6.93
CA SER A 118 14.82 -20.97 -8.39
C SER A 118 16.10 -21.51 -9.03
N GLU A 119 17.27 -21.34 -8.40
CA GLU A 119 18.54 -21.89 -8.90
C GLU A 119 18.75 -23.37 -8.54
N ILE A 120 18.13 -23.85 -7.46
CA ILE A 120 18.37 -25.21 -6.93
C ILE A 120 17.40 -26.26 -7.52
N HIS A 121 16.38 -25.88 -8.30
CA HIS A 121 15.36 -26.85 -8.75
C HIS A 121 14.78 -26.67 -10.16
N THR A 122 15.62 -26.57 -11.21
CA THR A 122 15.18 -26.94 -12.57
C THR A 122 16.33 -27.49 -13.43
N PRO A 123 16.34 -28.80 -13.72
CA PRO A 123 16.76 -29.30 -15.03
C PRO A 123 15.59 -29.66 -15.95
N TRP A 124 14.34 -29.31 -15.64
CA TRP A 124 13.17 -29.69 -16.45
C TRP A 124 12.09 -28.60 -16.62
N VAL A 125 12.50 -27.42 -17.11
CA VAL A 125 11.71 -26.62 -18.05
C VAL A 125 12.61 -26.27 -19.21
#